data_AF-A0A858Q8H3-F1
#
_entry.id   AF-A0A858Q8H3-F1
#
_cell.length_a   1.000
_cell.length_b   1.000
_cell.length_c   1.000
_cell.angle_alpha   90.00
_cell.angle_beta   90.00
_cell.angle_gamma   90.00
#
_symmetry.space_group_name_H-M   'P 1'
#
loop_
_entity.id
_entity.type
_entity.pdbx_description
1 polymer ?
#
loop_
_entity_poly.entity_id
_entity_poly.type
_entity_poly.pdbx_seq_one_letter_code
_entity_poly.pdbx_strand_id
1 'polypeptide(L)'
;MFDIGFTEMLLIGLVALLAFGPERLPKVARETGYWIRKARSSLASVRAEIEHEMEMQELKQAMLEAKSARILEPASDQATEPAENPPTETEPKPASPEHADDRP
;
A
#
# COMPACT_ATOMS: atom_id res chain seq x y z
N MET A 1 -27.26 29.47 -4.14
CA MET A 1 -27.85 30.09 -5.35
C MET A 1 -26.75 30.30 -6.38
N PHE A 2 -26.34 29.19 -6.99
CA PHE A 2 -25.51 29.13 -8.19
C PHE A 2 -26.21 28.15 -9.11
N ASP A 3 -27.39 28.55 -9.59
CA ASP A 3 -28.13 27.80 -10.60
C ASP A 3 -27.45 28.07 -11.94
N ILE A 4 -26.27 27.48 -12.14
CA ILE A 4 -25.63 27.46 -13.45
C ILE A 4 -26.39 26.43 -14.28
N GLY A 5 -27.49 26.90 -14.87
CA GLY A 5 -28.26 26.14 -15.83
C GLY A 5 -27.59 26.13 -17.20
N PHE A 6 -28.20 25.39 -18.12
CA PHE A 6 -27.77 25.35 -19.52
C PHE A 6 -27.82 26.75 -20.15
N THR A 7 -28.82 27.56 -19.80
CA THR A 7 -29.02 28.92 -20.31
C THR A 7 -27.88 29.86 -19.88
N GLU A 8 -27.47 29.84 -18.62
CA GLU A 8 -26.37 30.65 -18.11
C GLU A 8 -25.05 30.29 -18.80
N MET A 9 -24.79 28.99 -18.99
CA MET A 9 -23.60 28.54 -19.74
C MET A 9 -23.60 29.04 -21.19
N LEU A 10 -24.76 29.02 -21.86
CA LEU A 10 -24.91 29.57 -23.21
C LEU A 10 -24.64 31.08 -23.25
N LEU A 11 -25.18 31.83 -22.28
CA LEU A 11 -24.98 33.28 -22.18
C LEU A 11 -23.49 33.62 -21.98
N ILE A 12 -22.83 32.94 -21.03
CA ILE A 12 -21.40 33.12 -20.78
C ILE A 12 -20.59 32.77 -22.03
N GLY A 13 -20.93 31.66 -22.70
CA GLY A 13 -20.33 31.27 -23.97
C GLY A 13 -20.47 32.38 -25.00
N LEU A 14 -21.68 32.90 -25.21
CA LEU A 14 -21.94 33.96 -26.18
C LEU A 14 -21.14 35.24 -25.89
N VAL A 15 -21.06 35.66 -24.62
CA VAL A 15 -20.26 36.80 -24.18
C VAL A 15 -18.77 36.55 -24.42
N ALA A 16 -18.28 35.35 -24.10
CA ALA A 16 -16.88 34.99 -24.35
C ALA A 16 -16.56 34.96 -25.84
N LEU A 17 -17.47 34.45 -26.68
CA LEU A 17 -17.36 34.49 -28.14
C LEU A 17 -17.32 35.94 -28.65
N LEU A 18 -18.10 36.85 -28.06
CA LEU A 18 -18.14 38.25 -28.50
C LEU A 18 -16.89 39.03 -28.05
N ALA A 19 -16.41 38.79 -26.83
CA ALA A 19 -15.26 39.46 -26.25
C ALA A 19 -13.93 39.00 -26.86
N PHE A 20 -13.74 37.68 -26.98
CA PHE A 20 -12.51 37.10 -27.50
C PHE A 20 -12.58 36.79 -29.01
N GLY A 21 -13.78 36.54 -29.54
CA GLY A 21 -13.98 36.04 -30.90
C GLY A 21 -14.07 34.50 -30.96
N PRO A 22 -14.91 33.93 -31.84
CA PRO A 22 -15.10 32.48 -31.97
C PRO A 22 -13.83 31.73 -32.38
N GLU A 23 -12.93 32.37 -33.11
CA GLU A 23 -11.65 31.77 -33.54
C GLU A 23 -10.58 31.80 -32.44
N ARG A 24 -10.64 32.77 -31.51
CA ARG A 24 -9.60 32.98 -30.49
C ARG A 24 -9.93 32.30 -29.18
N LEU A 25 -11.20 32.20 -28.81
CA LEU A 25 -11.65 31.46 -27.62
C LEU A 25 -11.07 30.04 -27.53
N PRO A 26 -11.15 29.18 -28.57
CA PRO A 26 -10.57 27.84 -28.51
C PRO A 26 -9.05 27.86 -28.38
N LYS A 27 -8.37 28.89 -28.91
CA LYS A 27 -6.92 29.05 -28.76
C LYS A 27 -6.55 29.39 -27.31
N VAL A 28 -7.24 30.35 -26.69
CA VAL A 28 -7.04 30.74 -25.29
C VAL A 28 -7.38 29.57 -24.34
N ALA A 29 -8.47 28.85 -24.59
CA ALA A 29 -8.83 27.68 -23.79
C ALA A 29 -7.76 26.57 -23.85
N ARG A 30 -7.15 26.34 -25.02
CA ARG A 30 -6.04 25.39 -25.18
C ARG A 30 -4.79 25.84 -24.42
N GLU A 31 -4.44 27.11 -24.51
CA GLU A 31 -3.31 27.68 -23.79
C GLU A 31 -3.55 27.58 -22.27
N THR A 32 -4.61 28.17 -21.76
CA THR A 32 -4.95 28.11 -20.33
C THR A 32 -5.07 26.67 -19.82
N GLY A 33 -5.67 25.76 -20.61
CA GLY A 33 -5.78 24.35 -20.28
C GLY A 33 -4.42 23.64 -20.17
N TYR A 34 -3.46 23.95 -21.04
CA TYR A 34 -2.10 23.43 -20.95
C TYR A 34 -1.41 23.88 -19.65
N TRP A 35 -1.55 25.16 -19.29
CA TRP A 35 -0.97 25.71 -18.07
C TRP A 35 -1.58 25.09 -16.81
N ILE A 36 -2.91 24.95 -16.78
CA ILE A 36 -3.61 24.26 -15.67
C ILE A 36 -3.14 22.81 -15.56
N ARG A 37 -3.01 22.09 -16.68
CA ARG A 37 -2.53 20.70 -16.69
C ARG A 37 -1.11 20.60 -16.15
N LYS A 38 -0.22 21.49 -16.57
CA LYS A 38 1.17 21.55 -16.09
C LYS A 38 1.23 21.84 -14.59
N ALA A 39 0.43 22.79 -14.10
CA ALA A 39 0.33 23.10 -12.68
C ALA A 39 -0.20 21.90 -11.88
N ARG A 40 -1.28 21.25 -12.34
CA ARG A 40 -1.84 20.05 -11.71
C ARG A 40 -0.83 18.91 -11.66
N SER A 41 -0.05 18.71 -12.73
CA SER A 41 1.01 17.69 -12.76
C SER A 41 2.12 18.00 -11.75
N SER A 42 2.47 19.27 -11.58
CA SER A 42 3.51 19.70 -10.63
C SER A 42 3.05 19.53 -9.17
N LEU A 43 1.77 19.80 -8.90
CA LEU A 43 1.15 19.51 -7.61
C LEU A 43 1.06 18.00 -7.33
N ALA A 44 0.78 17.20 -8.36
CA ALA A 44 0.72 15.75 -8.24
C ALA A 44 2.09 15.14 -7.92
N SER A 45 3.18 15.62 -8.55
CA SER A 45 4.52 15.14 -8.25
C SER A 45 4.95 15.51 -6.82
N VAL A 46 4.64 16.72 -6.35
CA VAL A 46 4.95 17.12 -4.96
C VAL A 46 4.18 16.26 -3.96
N ARG A 47 2.90 15.98 -4.21
CA ARG A 47 2.11 15.06 -3.37
C ARG A 47 2.72 13.65 -3.35
N ALA A 48 3.18 13.15 -4.49
CA ALA A 48 3.81 11.84 -4.59
C ALA A 48 5.15 11.76 -3.81
N GLU A 49 5.94 12.84 -3.83
CA GLU A 49 7.18 12.94 -3.04
C GLU A 49 6.88 12.91 -1.53
N ILE A 50 5.85 13.64 -1.11
CA ILE A 50 5.41 13.68 0.31
C ILE A 50 4.89 12.32 0.76
N GLU A 51 4.05 11.66 -0.05
CA GLU A 51 3.54 10.32 0.26
C GLU A 51 4.69 9.32 0.42
N HIS A 52 5.67 9.36 -0.49
CA HIS A 52 6.84 8.48 -0.43
C HIS A 52 7.70 8.74 0.82
N GLU A 53 7.86 9.99 1.25
CA GLU A 53 8.52 10.32 2.52
C GLU A 53 7.73 9.86 3.75
N MET A 54 6.41 10.04 3.75
CA MET A 54 5.54 9.61 4.85
C MET A 54 5.49 8.08 4.97
N GLU A 55 5.35 7.36 3.86
CA GLU A 55 5.41 5.89 3.83
C GLU A 55 6.73 5.36 4.41
N MET A 56 7.87 5.97 4.03
CA MET A 56 9.16 5.60 4.60
C MET A 56 9.27 5.93 6.10
N GLN A 57 8.63 7.00 6.55
CA GLN A 57 8.65 7.42 7.95
C GLN A 57 7.81 6.50 8.83
N GLU A 58 6.62 6.11 8.36
CA GLU A 58 5.77 5.09 9.00
C GLU A 58 6.47 3.73 9.03
N LEU A 59 7.10 3.30 7.94
CA LEU A 59 7.85 2.03 7.90
C LEU A 59 9.02 2.04 8.90
N LYS A 60 9.74 3.16 9.02
CA LYS A 60 10.80 3.34 10.01
C LYS A 60 10.26 3.29 11.44
N GLN A 61 9.14 3.93 11.70
CA GLN A 61 8.49 3.92 13.02
C GLN A 61 8.05 2.50 13.40
N ALA A 62 7.41 1.78 12.49
CA ALA A 62 7.01 0.39 12.71
C ALA A 62 8.23 -0.52 12.99
N MET A 63 9.34 -0.34 12.27
CA MET A 63 10.59 -1.08 12.57
C MET A 63 11.20 -0.71 13.92
N LEU A 64 11.19 0.58 14.29
CA LEU A 64 11.70 1.03 15.59
C LEU A 64 10.86 0.50 16.74
N GLU A 65 9.54 0.47 16.59
CA GLU A 65 8.58 -0.06 17.56
C GLU A 65 8.70 -1.59 17.69
N ALA A 66 8.83 -2.30 16.56
CA ALA A 66 9.13 -3.73 16.58
C ALA A 66 10.48 -4.02 17.26
N LYS A 67 11.49 -3.18 17.06
CA LYS A 67 12.81 -3.33 17.67
C LYS A 67 12.79 -3.00 19.16
N SER A 68 12.05 -1.98 19.59
CA SER A 68 11.92 -1.63 21.01
C SER A 68 11.08 -2.65 21.79
N ALA A 69 10.01 -3.19 21.20
CA ALA A 69 9.27 -4.32 21.76
C ALA A 69 10.19 -5.54 21.97
N ARG A 70 11.04 -5.83 20.98
CA ARG A 70 12.02 -6.93 21.03
C ARG A 70 13.20 -6.68 21.99
N ILE A 71 13.47 -5.42 22.35
CA ILE A 71 14.49 -5.04 23.35
C ILE A 71 13.90 -4.99 24.77
N LEU A 72 12.56 -4.87 24.90
CA LEU A 72 11.86 -4.98 26.19
C LEU A 72 11.57 -6.45 26.58
N GLU A 73 11.72 -7.39 25.64
CA GLU A 73 11.85 -8.84 25.92
C GLU A 73 13.31 -9.36 25.88
N PRO A 74 14.22 -8.94 26.78
CA PRO A 74 15.35 -9.76 27.14
C PRO A 74 15.00 -10.49 28.46
N ALA A 75 15.01 -11.82 28.39
CA ALA A 75 14.82 -12.76 29.51
C ALA A 75 13.39 -13.25 29.74
N SER A 76 12.99 -14.29 29.01
CA SER A 76 12.16 -15.36 29.59
C SER A 76 12.38 -16.76 29.00
N ASP A 77 13.23 -16.96 27.98
CA ASP A 77 13.40 -18.29 27.37
C ASP A 77 14.86 -18.79 27.31
N GLN A 78 15.57 -18.69 28.43
CA GLN A 78 16.83 -19.41 28.65
C GLN A 78 16.89 -19.89 30.10
N ALA A 79 16.27 -21.03 30.41
CA ALA A 79 16.76 -22.05 31.36
C ALA A 79 15.64 -23.00 31.80
N THR A 80 15.56 -24.18 31.16
CA THR A 80 15.35 -25.46 31.88
C THR A 80 15.59 -26.62 30.92
N GLU A 81 16.84 -27.05 30.78
CA GLU A 81 17.09 -28.49 30.79
C GLU A 81 17.31 -28.89 32.25
N PRO A 82 16.51 -29.83 32.75
CA PRO A 82 17.12 -30.94 33.48
C PRO A 82 16.56 -32.29 33.03
N ALA A 83 17.49 -33.22 32.85
CA ALA A 83 17.29 -34.64 32.60
C ALA A 83 16.43 -35.32 33.68
N GLU A 84 15.52 -36.24 33.29
CA GLU A 84 15.22 -37.45 34.06
C GLU A 84 14.42 -38.50 33.24
N ASN A 85 14.90 -39.75 33.25
CA ASN A 85 14.28 -41.01 32.76
C ASN A 85 13.14 -41.50 33.71
N PRO A 86 12.49 -42.69 33.59
CA PRO A 86 11.92 -43.52 32.49
C PRO A 86 10.40 -43.86 32.80
N PRO A 87 9.69 -44.96 32.39
CA PRO A 87 10.05 -46.38 32.46
C PRO A 87 9.79 -47.22 31.18
N THR A 88 10.65 -48.22 31.04
CA THR A 88 10.52 -49.42 30.23
C THR A 88 9.24 -50.21 30.53
N GLU A 89 8.84 -51.00 29.53
CA GLU A 89 8.09 -52.27 29.61
C GLU A 89 6.55 -52.20 29.58
N THR A 90 5.97 -52.62 28.46
CA THR A 90 5.29 -53.93 28.38
C THR A 90 5.13 -54.30 26.90
N GLU A 91 6.00 -55.18 26.41
CA GLU A 91 5.69 -56.04 25.26
C GLU A 91 4.54 -57.00 25.67
N PRO A 92 3.65 -57.43 24.76
CA PRO A 92 4.02 -58.50 23.83
C PRO A 92 3.41 -58.40 22.42
N LYS A 93 4.28 -58.59 21.41
CA LYS A 93 4.22 -59.56 20.28
C LYS A 93 2.90 -60.32 19.99
N PRO A 94 2.62 -60.84 18.76
CA PRO A 94 3.08 -60.52 17.38
C PRO A 94 1.92 -60.35 16.37
N ALA A 95 2.13 -59.62 15.28
CA ALA A 95 1.47 -59.94 14.01
C ALA A 95 2.33 -59.44 12.85
N SER A 96 3.27 -60.28 12.44
CA SER A 96 3.76 -60.29 11.07
C SER A 96 3.58 -61.73 10.60
N PRO A 97 3.09 -61.95 9.38
CA PRO A 97 4.03 -61.95 8.26
C PRO A 97 3.42 -61.32 7.01
N GLU A 98 4.16 -61.38 5.90
CA GLU A 98 3.72 -61.05 4.53
C GLU A 98 3.91 -59.56 4.21
N HIS A 99 4.92 -59.12 3.46
CA HIS A 99 5.38 -59.56 2.14
C HIS A 99 6.79 -58.94 1.96
N ALA A 100 7.89 -59.68 2.01
CA ALA A 100 8.56 -60.23 0.83
C ALA A 100 8.65 -59.25 -0.35
N ASP A 101 9.63 -58.34 -0.34
CA ASP A 101 10.28 -57.91 -1.58
C ASP A 101 11.68 -57.35 -1.27
N ASP A 102 12.66 -58.26 -1.26
CA ASP A 102 14.07 -57.94 -1.40
C ASP A 102 14.73 -59.09 -2.12
N ARG A 103 15.10 -58.89 -3.38
CA ARG A 103 16.29 -59.52 -3.98
C ARG A 103 16.82 -58.66 -5.15
N PRO A 104 18.15 -58.58 -5.31
CA PRO A 104 18.77 -58.50 -6.64
C PRO A 104 18.73 -59.85 -7.38
#